data_AF-A0A549SRI8-F1
#
_entry.id   AF-A0A549SRI8-F1
#
_cell.length_a   1.000
_cell.length_b   1.000
_cell.length_c   1.000
_cell.angle_alpha   90.00
_cell.angle_beta   90.00
_cell.angle_gamma   90.00
#
_symmetry.space_group_name_H-M   'P 1'
#
loop_
_entity.id
_entity.type
_entity.pdbx_description
1 polymer ?
#
loop_
_entity_poly.entity_id
_entity_poly.type
_entity_poly.pdbx_seq_one_letter_code
_entity_poly.pdbx_strand_id
1 'polypeptide(L)' 'MSLQTHLVELERRHQALKKEIEQVQHHPRYDDSKLHELKRKKLQLKDEINKLRQGASVH' A
#
# COMPACT_ATOMS: atom_id res chain seq x y z
N MET A 1 1.17 -22.72 -3.78
CA MET A 1 1.58 -21.55 -2.98
C MET A 1 0.74 -20.37 -3.48
N SER A 2 -0.30 -20.08 -2.73
CA SER A 2 -1.57 -19.56 -3.26
C SER A 2 -1.53 -18.05 -3.50
N LEU A 3 -2.27 -17.56 -4.50
CA LEU A 3 -2.54 -16.13 -4.74
C LEU A 3 -2.94 -15.38 -3.45
N GLN A 4 -3.57 -16.10 -2.52
CA GLN A 4 -3.95 -15.62 -1.20
C GLN A 4 -2.75 -15.17 -0.33
N THR A 5 -1.61 -15.87 -0.38
CA THR A 5 -0.39 -15.46 0.35
C THR A 5 0.13 -14.13 -0.16
N HIS A 6 0.16 -13.96 -1.48
CA HIS A 6 0.66 -12.74 -2.10
C HIS A 6 -0.24 -11.53 -1.79
N LEU A 7 -1.56 -11.73 -1.78
CA LEU A 7 -2.53 -10.70 -1.41
C LEU A 7 -2.37 -10.28 0.06
N VAL A 8 -2.18 -11.25 0.98
CA VAL A 8 -1.93 -10.98 2.41
C VAL A 8 -0.63 -10.20 2.63
N GLU A 9 0.44 -10.52 1.90
CA GLU A 9 1.69 -9.77 1.98
C GLU A 9 1.53 -8.33 1.48
N LEU A 10 0.82 -8.12 0.37
CA LEU A 10 0.53 -6.80 -0.17
C LEU A 10 -0.36 -5.97 0.77
N GLU A 11 -1.38 -6.58 1.38
CA GLU A 11 -2.20 -5.91 2.39
C GLU A 11 -1.37 -5.50 3.61
N ARG A 12 -0.48 -6.38 4.10
CA ARG A 12 0.45 -6.04 5.20
C ARG A 12 1.33 -4.85 4.83
N ARG A 13 1.93 -4.84 3.64
CA ARG A 13 2.75 -3.71 3.15
C ARG A 13 1.93 -2.43 3.05
N HIS A 14 0.70 -2.52 2.56
CA HIS A 14 -0.20 -1.37 2.47
C HIS A 14 -0.56 -0.82 3.86
N GLN A 15 -0.79 -1.69 4.84
CA GLN A 15 -1.02 -1.30 6.24
C GLN A 15 0.20 -0.62 6.87
N ALA A 16 1.41 -1.13 6.63
CA ALA A 16 2.64 -0.53 7.10
C ALA A 16 2.84 0.88 6.51
N LEU A 17 2.66 1.03 5.19
CA LEU A 17 2.71 2.33 4.50
C LEU A 17 1.67 3.31 5.05
N LYS A 18 0.47 2.85 5.38
CA LYS A 18 -0.57 3.70 5.96
C LYS A 18 -0.15 4.23 7.34
N LYS A 19 0.40 3.37 8.21
CA LYS A 19 0.94 3.77 9.51
C LYS A 19 2.08 4.77 9.37
N GLU A 20 2.99 4.55 8.41
CA GLU A 20 4.12 5.43 8.16
C GLU A 20 3.64 6.82 7.68
N ILE A 21 2.64 6.86 6.80
CA ILE A 21 1.98 8.10 6.36
C ILE A 21 1.30 8.85 7.52
N GLU A 22 0.66 8.12 8.43
CA GLU A 22 0.01 8.71 9.61
C GLU A 22 1.05 9.30 10.57
N GLN A 23 2.16 8.59 10.83
CA GLN A 23 3.26 9.09 11.65
C GLN A 23 3.92 10.34 11.05
N VAL A 24 4.15 10.32 9.73
CA VAL A 24 4.73 11.46 9.01
C VAL A 24 3.78 12.66 9.06
N GLN A 25 2.49 12.49 8.78
CA GLN A 25 1.52 13.60 8.85
C GLN A 25 1.36 14.17 10.27
N HIS A 26 1.51 13.35 11.30
CA HIS A 26 1.42 13.81 12.69
C HIS A 26 2.67 14.60 13.14
N HIS A 27 3.75 14.57 12.37
CA HIS A 27 4.97 15.29 12.70
C HIS A 27 4.90 16.73 12.15
N PRO A 28 4.98 17.79 12.97
CA PRO A 28 4.74 19.18 12.53
C PRO A 28 5.77 19.73 11.51
N ARG A 29 6.87 19.00 11.28
CA ARG A 29 7.95 19.38 10.35
C ARG A 29 8.18 18.31 9.28
N TYR A 30 7.13 17.61 8.87
CA TYR A 30 7.27 16.52 7.92
C TYR A 30 7.59 17.03 6.51
N ASP A 31 8.46 16.32 5.81
CA ASP A 31 8.74 16.57 4.41
C ASP A 31 7.54 16.20 3.54
N ASP A 32 6.94 17.20 2.91
CA ASP A 32 5.84 17.03 1.96
C ASP A 32 6.24 16.06 0.82
N SER A 33 7.50 16.12 0.39
CA SER A 33 8.10 15.19 -0.58
C SER A 33 8.03 13.73 -0.11
N LYS A 34 8.31 13.46 1.17
CA LYS A 34 8.27 12.11 1.74
C LYS A 34 6.83 11.63 1.84
N LEU A 35 5.90 12.50 2.25
CA LEU A 35 4.47 12.18 2.27
C LEU A 35 3.95 11.86 0.86
N HIS A 36 4.36 12.64 -0.15
CA HIS A 36 4.00 12.41 -1.54
C HIS A 36 4.49 11.05 -2.05
N GLU A 37 5.74 10.69 -1.75
CA GLU A 37 6.31 9.39 -2.14
C GLU A 37 5.56 8.23 -1.46
N LEU A 38 5.28 8.34 -0.16
CA LEU A 38 4.54 7.31 0.58
C LEU A 38 3.11 7.15 0.05
N LYS A 39 2.40 8.24 -0.23
CA LYS A 39 1.07 8.20 -0.86
C LYS A 39 1.13 7.54 -2.23
N ARG A 40 2.19 7.79 -3.03
CA ARG A 40 2.40 7.16 -4.34
C ARG A 40 2.60 5.65 -4.21
N LYS A 41 3.48 5.21 -3.30
CA LYS A 41 3.72 3.79 -2.99
C LYS A 41 2.43 3.09 -2.52
N LYS A 42 1.66 3.75 -1.66
CA LYS A 42 0.34 3.26 -1.21
C LYS A 42 -0.63 3.07 -2.39
N LEU A 43 -0.66 4.02 -3.32
CA LEU A 43 -1.52 3.94 -4.51
C LEU A 43 -1.12 2.76 -5.40
N GLN A 44 0.19 2.55 -5.61
CA GLN A 44 0.70 1.41 -6.39
C GLN A 44 0.34 0.06 -5.77
N LEU A 45 0.52 -0.10 -4.45
CA LEU A 45 0.11 -1.33 -3.76
C LEU A 45 -1.39 -1.58 -3.89
N LYS A 46 -2.21 -0.54 -3.77
CA LYS A 46 -3.66 -0.65 -3.95
C LYS A 46 -4.01 -1.10 -5.37
N ASP A 47 -3.32 -0.57 -6.39
CA ASP A 47 -3.50 -0.97 -7.78
C ASP A 47 -3.10 -2.42 -8.02
N GLU A 48 -1.97 -2.84 -7.44
CA GLU A 48 -1.46 -4.21 -7.52
C GLU A 48 -2.40 -5.21 -6.83
N ILE A 49 -2.91 -4.87 -5.64
CA ILE A 49 -3.96 -5.66 -4.95
C ILE A 49 -5.21 -5.74 -5.81
N ASN A 50 -5.67 -4.63 -6.39
CA ASN A 50 -6.85 -4.62 -7.26
C ASN A 50 -6.63 -5.48 -8.51
N LYS A 51 -5.46 -5.39 -9.16
CA LYS A 51 -5.10 -6.23 -10.31
C LYS A 51 -5.10 -7.70 -9.95
N LEU A 52 -4.51 -8.08 -8.83
CA LEU A 52 -4.49 -9.47 -8.38
C LEU A 52 -5.89 -9.96 -8.03
N ARG A 53 -6.71 -9.11 -7.41
CA ARG A 53 -8.08 -9.43 -7.02
C ARG A 53 -9.02 -9.53 -8.23
N GLN A 54 -8.83 -8.68 -9.24
CA GLN A 54 -9.55 -8.73 -10.52
C GLN A 54 -9.08 -9.92 -11.36
N GLY A 55 -7.77 -10.15 -11.46
CA GLY A 55 -7.19 -11.29 -12.17
C GLY A 55 -7.60 -12.64 -11.58
N ALA A 56 -7.77 -12.71 -10.25
CA ALA A 56 -8.31 -13.89 -9.57
C ALA A 56 -9.82 -14.11 -9.80
N SER A 57 -10.56 -13.11 -10.26
CA SER A 57 -12.00 -13.22 -10.54
C SER A 57 -12.31 -13.82 -11.92
N VAL A 58 -11.31 -14.01 -12.78
CA VAL A 58 -11.50 -14.41 -14.19
C VAL A 58 -11.06 -15.84 -14.50
N HIS A 59 -10.86 -16.68 -13.48
CA HIS A 59 -10.42 -18.07 -13.66
C HIS A 59 -11.31 -19.05 -12.92
#